data_AF-A0A147BFV5-F1
#
_entry.id   AF-A0A147BFV5-F1
#
_cell.length_a   1.000
_cell.length_b   1.000
_cell.length_c   1.000
_cell.angle_alpha   90.00
_cell.angle_beta   90.00
_cell.angle_gamma   90.00
#
_symmetry.space_group_name_H-M   'P 1'
#
loop_
_entity.id
_entity.type
_entity.pdbx_description
1 polymer ?
#
loop_
_entity_poly.entity_id
_entity_poly.type
_entity_poly.pdbx_seq_one_letter_code
_entity_poly.pdbx_strand_id
1 'polypeptide(L)'
;VFEDIEKGVHISLETVNGSSLDVPCVPYQDLYVNGSRIVCRIQRPENMTLATSGPFVINVRDQFTARSNQTYTFVDPTIVSITPDKGPKSGGTDIEIRGAFLNTGSTAEISVGGVPCPLTKRQDDLLTCRTSRAPMAGQGRIVVKFDDGRRELGEYMFTFVEDPAIDSVESAIEGNPARGIPSGGLTVNIKGQNLDVVREPALYVTVDSQRHYGKCVPESSQHLKCRSPAVPKENLPFEEDPTVPLELEYGVRMDAVESGQNLVANRGFKPFQMFRDPVYLPFSEDGQVKELKSDYLVIAGDNLDRASEVDDVVVRVGTAHCNVTSLSRTQLTCRPPKEQPAGLDERGNPDTTQLPVVVVEVGDRLSFVIGKLKYTNSEIPVTTDTDAEAHNITSTNVTELIVE
;
A
#
# COMPACT_ATOMS: atom_id res chain seq x y z
N VAL A 1 -35.18 -33.56 -33.43
CA VAL A 1 -33.87 -32.88 -33.46
C VAL A 1 -33.29 -32.76 -32.06
N PHE A 2 -33.93 -32.03 -31.13
CA PHE A 2 -33.46 -32.02 -29.73
C PHE A 2 -33.60 -33.38 -29.04
N GLU A 3 -34.74 -34.07 -29.24
CA GLU A 3 -35.01 -35.42 -28.73
C GLU A 3 -33.92 -36.45 -29.10
N ASP A 4 -33.18 -36.20 -30.20
CA ASP A 4 -32.14 -37.09 -30.71
C ASP A 4 -30.90 -37.14 -29.80
N ILE A 5 -30.73 -36.15 -28.92
CA ILE A 5 -29.58 -36.00 -28.01
C ILE A 5 -29.98 -35.93 -26.52
N GLU A 6 -31.27 -35.83 -26.21
CA GLU A 6 -31.78 -35.52 -24.85
C GLU A 6 -31.22 -36.46 -23.77
N LYS A 7 -31.02 -37.75 -24.11
CA LYS A 7 -30.44 -38.78 -23.22
C LYS A 7 -29.04 -39.23 -23.65
N GLY A 8 -28.48 -38.61 -24.69
CA GLY A 8 -27.26 -39.04 -25.34
C GLY A 8 -25.98 -38.35 -24.84
N VAL A 9 -26.09 -37.31 -24.01
CA VAL A 9 -24.95 -36.51 -23.56
C VAL A 9 -24.51 -36.91 -22.15
N HIS A 10 -23.27 -37.36 -22.01
CA HIS A 10 -22.71 -37.76 -20.72
C HIS A 10 -21.20 -37.53 -20.67
N ILE A 11 -20.63 -37.58 -19.46
CA ILE A 11 -19.18 -37.67 -19.26
C ILE A 11 -18.85 -39.11 -18.92
N SER A 12 -17.95 -39.73 -19.68
CA SER A 12 -17.53 -41.10 -19.43
C SER A 12 -16.27 -41.10 -18.57
N LEU A 13 -16.40 -41.50 -17.31
CA LEU A 13 -15.32 -41.55 -16.33
C LEU A 13 -14.75 -42.97 -16.25
N GLU A 14 -13.43 -43.10 -16.25
CA GLU A 14 -12.76 -44.37 -15.93
C GLU A 14 -12.56 -44.46 -14.41
N THR A 15 -13.12 -45.49 -13.78
CA THR A 15 -12.92 -45.74 -12.34
C THR A 15 -11.65 -46.55 -12.09
N VAL A 16 -11.12 -46.46 -10.86
CA VAL A 16 -9.89 -47.16 -10.42
C VAL A 16 -9.97 -48.68 -10.60
N ASN A 17 -11.18 -49.26 -10.64
CA ASN A 17 -11.43 -50.69 -10.81
C ASN A 17 -11.60 -51.11 -12.30
N GLY A 18 -11.41 -50.19 -13.25
CA GLY A 18 -11.54 -50.46 -14.69
C GLY A 18 -12.99 -50.46 -15.22
N SER A 19 -13.99 -50.15 -14.40
CA SER A 19 -15.36 -49.89 -14.86
C SER A 19 -15.55 -48.45 -15.33
N SER A 20 -16.39 -48.22 -16.34
CA SER A 20 -16.80 -46.87 -16.76
C SER A 20 -18.01 -46.40 -15.96
N LEU A 21 -18.00 -45.14 -15.54
CA LEU A 21 -19.15 -44.47 -14.94
C LEU A 21 -19.57 -43.31 -15.85
N ASP A 22 -20.77 -43.40 -16.40
CA ASP A 22 -21.32 -42.35 -17.26
C ASP A 22 -22.15 -41.37 -16.43
N VAL A 23 -21.68 -40.14 -16.32
CA VAL A 23 -22.37 -39.06 -15.61
C VAL A 23 -23.25 -38.31 -16.59
N PRO A 24 -24.59 -38.35 -16.45
CA PRO A 24 -25.47 -37.71 -17.41
C PRO A 24 -25.33 -36.19 -17.39
N CYS A 25 -25.36 -35.58 -18.58
CA CYS A 25 -25.46 -34.13 -18.75
C CYS A 25 -26.83 -33.81 -19.35
N VAL A 26 -27.70 -33.15 -18.59
CA VAL A 26 -29.07 -32.85 -19.01
C VAL A 26 -29.09 -31.59 -19.89
N PRO A 27 -29.37 -31.68 -21.20
CA PRO A 27 -29.30 -30.52 -22.10
C PRO A 27 -30.44 -29.52 -21.86
N TYR A 28 -30.14 -28.22 -22.03
CA TYR A 28 -31.13 -27.15 -22.02
C TYR A 28 -31.69 -26.94 -23.44
N GLN A 29 -33.00 -27.19 -23.61
CA GLN A 29 -33.66 -27.07 -24.91
C GLN A 29 -33.56 -25.67 -25.52
N ASP A 30 -33.75 -24.63 -24.71
CA ASP A 30 -33.76 -23.23 -25.19
C ASP A 30 -32.38 -22.70 -25.59
N LEU A 31 -31.30 -23.36 -25.17
CA LEU A 31 -29.92 -22.98 -25.47
C LEU A 31 -29.27 -23.84 -26.56
N TYR A 32 -29.96 -24.89 -26.99
CA TYR A 32 -29.48 -25.83 -28.01
C TYR A 32 -29.49 -25.18 -29.40
N VAL A 33 -28.40 -25.37 -30.14
CA VAL A 33 -28.28 -24.94 -31.53
C VAL A 33 -27.88 -26.15 -32.37
N ASN A 34 -28.74 -26.53 -33.31
CA ASN A 34 -28.55 -27.72 -34.13
C ASN A 34 -27.19 -27.71 -34.84
N GLY A 35 -26.48 -28.84 -34.78
CA GLY A 35 -25.19 -29.05 -35.43
C GLY A 35 -24.03 -28.20 -34.91
N SER A 36 -24.22 -27.39 -33.86
CA SER A 36 -23.21 -26.41 -33.44
C SER A 36 -23.01 -26.30 -31.93
N ARG A 37 -24.07 -26.33 -31.10
CA ARG A 37 -23.93 -26.09 -29.66
C ARG A 37 -24.93 -26.86 -28.81
N ILE A 38 -24.44 -27.50 -27.76
CA ILE A 38 -25.21 -28.09 -26.67
C ILE A 38 -24.77 -27.42 -25.37
N VAL A 39 -25.72 -26.91 -24.59
CA VAL A 39 -25.48 -26.44 -23.21
C VAL A 39 -26.25 -27.39 -22.31
N CYS A 40 -25.59 -27.95 -21.29
CA CYS A 40 -26.20 -28.97 -20.43
C CYS A 40 -25.78 -28.81 -18.98
N ARG A 41 -26.60 -29.32 -18.06
CA ARG A 41 -26.36 -29.32 -16.62
C ARG A 41 -25.79 -30.67 -16.19
N ILE A 42 -24.72 -30.64 -15.41
CA ILE A 42 -24.09 -31.82 -14.82
C ILE A 42 -24.36 -31.81 -13.33
N GLN A 43 -24.69 -32.97 -12.78
CA GLN A 43 -24.70 -33.18 -11.34
C GLN A 43 -23.55 -34.09 -10.94
N ARG A 44 -22.84 -33.72 -9.88
CA ARG A 44 -21.78 -34.56 -9.31
C ARG A 44 -22.42 -35.84 -8.74
N PRO A 45 -21.94 -37.04 -9.10
CA PRO A 45 -22.38 -38.28 -8.45
C PRO A 45 -22.06 -38.28 -6.95
N GLU A 46 -23.02 -38.71 -6.13
CA GLU A 46 -22.89 -38.71 -4.65
C GLU A 46 -21.73 -39.57 -4.13
N ASN A 47 -21.39 -40.65 -4.84
CA ASN A 47 -20.37 -41.63 -4.43
C ASN A 47 -18.94 -41.27 -4.90
N MET A 48 -18.71 -40.08 -5.41
CA MET A 48 -17.42 -39.69 -5.99
C MET A 48 -16.58 -38.88 -5.00
N THR A 49 -15.52 -39.49 -4.50
CA THR A 49 -14.66 -38.93 -3.43
C THR A 49 -13.35 -38.32 -3.93
N LEU A 50 -12.88 -38.68 -5.13
CA LEU A 50 -11.62 -38.20 -5.71
C LEU A 50 -11.87 -37.33 -6.95
N ALA A 51 -10.88 -36.54 -7.33
CA ALA A 51 -10.90 -35.84 -8.61
C ALA A 51 -10.85 -36.88 -9.74
N THR A 52 -11.87 -36.89 -10.60
CA THR A 52 -11.97 -37.83 -11.73
C THR A 52 -12.21 -37.03 -13.00
N SER A 53 -11.56 -37.46 -14.07
CA SER A 53 -11.63 -36.80 -15.38
C SER A 53 -12.11 -37.77 -16.44
N GLY A 54 -12.85 -37.26 -17.42
CA GLY A 54 -13.30 -38.05 -18.55
C GLY A 54 -13.76 -37.17 -19.72
N PRO A 55 -13.77 -37.69 -20.96
CA PRO A 55 -14.30 -36.94 -22.09
C PRO A 55 -15.82 -36.84 -22.03
N PHE A 56 -16.36 -35.76 -22.58
CA PHE A 56 -17.76 -35.73 -22.98
C PHE A 56 -17.98 -36.70 -24.12
N VAL A 57 -19.09 -37.41 -24.06
CA VAL A 57 -19.59 -38.31 -25.08
C VAL A 57 -20.98 -37.84 -25.48
N ILE A 58 -21.19 -37.69 -26.79
CA ILE A 58 -22.48 -37.34 -27.37
C ILE A 58 -22.88 -38.50 -28.26
N ASN A 59 -23.98 -39.16 -27.91
CA ASN A 59 -24.61 -40.18 -28.72
C ASN A 59 -25.87 -39.60 -29.39
N VAL A 60 -25.95 -39.72 -30.71
CA VAL A 60 -27.10 -39.29 -31.51
C VAL A 60 -27.83 -40.53 -32.02
N ARG A 61 -29.05 -40.76 -31.51
CA ARG A 61 -29.94 -41.88 -31.89
C ARG A 61 -29.28 -43.28 -31.83
N ASP A 62 -28.31 -43.50 -30.95
CA ASP A 62 -27.56 -44.77 -30.84
C ASP A 62 -26.83 -45.20 -32.11
N GLN A 63 -26.61 -44.27 -33.05
CA GLN A 63 -25.97 -44.53 -34.34
C GLN A 63 -24.63 -43.81 -34.48
N PHE A 64 -24.49 -42.64 -33.89
CA PHE A 64 -23.30 -41.80 -34.03
C PHE A 64 -22.80 -41.35 -32.66
N THR A 65 -21.51 -41.60 -32.40
CA THR A 65 -20.86 -41.24 -31.14
C THR A 65 -19.72 -40.27 -31.42
N ALA A 66 -19.76 -39.11 -30.77
CA ALA A 66 -18.65 -38.17 -30.71
C ALA A 66 -18.04 -38.16 -29.31
N ARG A 67 -16.72 -38.00 -29.23
CA ARG A 67 -15.98 -37.83 -27.97
C ARG A 67 -15.19 -36.53 -28.00
N SER A 68 -15.16 -35.80 -26.89
CA SER A 68 -14.35 -34.57 -26.79
C SER A 68 -12.86 -34.89 -26.76
N ASN A 69 -12.06 -34.01 -27.37
CA ASN A 69 -10.59 -34.11 -27.33
C ASN A 69 -10.00 -33.71 -25.97
N GLN A 70 -10.73 -32.89 -25.20
CA GLN A 70 -10.36 -32.50 -23.84
C GLN A 70 -11.24 -33.24 -22.84
N THR A 71 -10.75 -33.40 -21.62
CA THR A 71 -11.48 -34.02 -20.52
C THR A 71 -12.15 -32.98 -19.63
N TYR A 72 -13.32 -33.33 -19.12
CA TYR A 72 -13.95 -32.63 -18.02
C TYR A 72 -13.47 -33.23 -16.71
N THR A 73 -13.10 -32.39 -15.75
CA THR A 73 -12.59 -32.83 -14.44
C THR A 73 -13.54 -32.40 -13.34
N PHE A 74 -13.95 -33.35 -12.52
CA PHE A 74 -14.65 -33.06 -11.27
C PHE A 74 -13.64 -32.74 -10.18
N VAL A 75 -13.61 -31.49 -9.74
CA VAL A 75 -12.74 -31.00 -8.65
C VAL A 75 -13.57 -30.67 -7.43
N ASP A 76 -12.94 -30.62 -6.26
CA ASP A 76 -13.53 -30.04 -5.05
C ASP A 76 -12.74 -28.77 -4.71
N PRO A 77 -13.34 -27.58 -4.84
CA PRO A 77 -12.65 -26.33 -4.57
C PRO A 77 -12.34 -26.19 -3.09
N THR A 78 -11.13 -25.74 -2.77
CA THR A 78 -10.68 -25.53 -1.39
C THR A 78 -10.24 -24.08 -1.19
N ILE A 79 -10.55 -23.50 -0.03
CA ILE A 79 -9.99 -22.22 0.40
C ILE A 79 -8.89 -22.52 1.40
N VAL A 80 -7.80 -21.75 1.31
CA VAL A 80 -6.62 -21.83 2.18
C VAL A 80 -6.49 -20.58 3.03
N SER A 81 -6.77 -19.40 2.48
CA SER A 81 -6.70 -18.16 3.23
C SER A 81 -7.60 -17.07 2.67
N ILE A 82 -7.87 -16.09 3.52
CA ILE A 82 -8.60 -14.86 3.18
C ILE A 82 -7.79 -13.67 3.66
N THR A 83 -7.79 -12.58 2.91
CA THR A 83 -7.08 -11.36 3.31
C THR A 83 -7.70 -10.13 2.64
N PRO A 84 -8.01 -9.05 3.37
CA PRO A 84 -7.97 -8.94 4.83
C PRO A 84 -9.11 -9.74 5.51
N ASP A 85 -9.04 -9.89 6.83
CA ASP A 85 -10.02 -10.56 7.69
C ASP A 85 -11.00 -9.58 8.38
N LYS A 86 -10.85 -8.27 8.14
CA LYS A 86 -11.73 -7.21 8.62
C LYS A 86 -11.85 -6.06 7.62
N GLY A 87 -12.91 -5.26 7.78
CA GLY A 87 -13.15 -4.03 7.01
C GLY A 87 -14.36 -3.25 7.54
N PRO A 88 -14.59 -2.02 7.06
CA PRO A 88 -15.68 -1.17 7.55
C PRO A 88 -17.06 -1.73 7.20
N LYS A 89 -18.06 -1.48 8.06
CA LYS A 89 -19.46 -1.89 7.84
C LYS A 89 -20.07 -1.25 6.59
N SER A 90 -19.60 -0.09 6.16
CA SER A 90 -20.00 0.52 4.89
C SER A 90 -19.58 -0.31 3.67
N GLY A 91 -18.68 -1.28 3.85
CA GLY A 91 -18.19 -2.16 2.80
C GLY A 91 -17.14 -1.47 1.92
N GLY A 92 -16.95 -2.00 0.73
CA GLY A 92 -15.98 -1.50 -0.23
C GLY A 92 -14.57 -2.08 -0.08
N THR A 93 -14.39 -3.04 0.84
CA THR A 93 -13.13 -3.76 1.06
C THR A 93 -12.96 -4.86 0.02
N ASP A 94 -11.83 -4.87 -0.68
CA ASP A 94 -11.47 -5.96 -1.58
C ASP A 94 -10.87 -7.11 -0.76
N ILE A 95 -11.55 -8.26 -0.76
CA ILE A 95 -11.12 -9.49 -0.09
C ILE A 95 -10.49 -10.41 -1.15
N GLU A 96 -9.23 -10.80 -0.92
CA GLU A 96 -8.58 -11.91 -1.61
C GLU A 96 -8.90 -13.22 -0.90
N ILE A 97 -9.41 -14.20 -1.65
CA ILE A 97 -9.68 -15.56 -1.18
C ILE A 97 -8.79 -16.50 -1.99
N ARG A 98 -7.79 -17.09 -1.33
CA ARG A 98 -6.81 -17.98 -1.96
C ARG A 98 -7.13 -19.44 -1.70
N GLY A 99 -6.82 -20.31 -2.66
CA GLY A 99 -7.23 -21.70 -2.60
C GLY A 99 -6.79 -22.51 -3.80
N ALA A 100 -7.53 -23.59 -4.09
CA ALA A 100 -7.36 -24.41 -5.28
C ALA A 100 -8.70 -24.64 -5.98
N PHE A 101 -8.65 -24.73 -7.31
CA PHE A 101 -9.81 -25.00 -8.17
C PHE A 101 -10.95 -23.98 -8.03
N LEU A 102 -10.64 -22.73 -7.68
CA LEU A 102 -11.62 -21.67 -7.45
C LEU A 102 -12.26 -21.14 -8.76
N ASN A 103 -11.74 -21.55 -9.91
CA ASN A 103 -12.37 -21.32 -11.21
C ASN A 103 -13.41 -22.39 -11.58
N THR A 104 -13.69 -23.37 -10.70
CA THR A 104 -14.60 -24.48 -10.99
C THR A 104 -16.05 -24.05 -11.21
N GLY A 105 -16.76 -24.72 -12.11
CA GLY A 105 -18.16 -24.44 -12.41
C GLY A 105 -18.36 -23.18 -13.26
N SER A 106 -19.60 -22.95 -13.67
CA SER A 106 -19.94 -21.84 -14.59
C SER A 106 -20.02 -20.51 -13.86
N THR A 107 -20.55 -20.49 -12.65
CA THR A 107 -20.83 -19.31 -11.83
C THR A 107 -20.20 -19.44 -10.45
N ALA A 108 -19.86 -18.31 -9.85
CA ALA A 108 -19.35 -18.23 -8.47
C ALA A 108 -19.96 -17.00 -7.79
N GLU A 109 -20.64 -17.22 -6.67
CA GLU A 109 -21.24 -16.18 -5.83
C GLU A 109 -20.58 -16.21 -4.45
N ILE A 110 -20.23 -15.04 -3.94
CA ILE A 110 -19.60 -14.90 -2.63
C ILE A 110 -20.50 -14.07 -1.72
N SER A 111 -20.64 -14.50 -0.48
CA SER A 111 -21.31 -13.73 0.56
C SER A 111 -20.55 -13.79 1.88
N VAL A 112 -20.68 -12.75 2.68
CA VAL A 112 -20.03 -12.58 3.97
C VAL A 112 -21.11 -12.33 5.02
N GLY A 113 -21.35 -13.28 5.92
CA GLY A 113 -22.44 -13.17 6.89
C GLY A 113 -23.82 -13.00 6.24
N GLY A 114 -24.02 -13.54 5.02
CA GLY A 114 -25.24 -13.36 4.23
C GLY A 114 -25.30 -12.07 3.41
N VAL A 115 -24.34 -11.16 3.56
CA VAL A 115 -24.21 -9.94 2.76
C VAL A 115 -23.49 -10.26 1.45
N PRO A 116 -24.00 -9.86 0.27
CA PRO A 116 -23.33 -10.11 -1.01
C PRO A 116 -21.92 -9.51 -1.08
N CYS A 117 -20.97 -10.25 -1.66
CA CYS A 117 -19.64 -9.77 -2.02
C CYS A 117 -19.44 -9.99 -3.52
N PRO A 118 -19.82 -9.02 -4.38
CA PRO A 118 -19.68 -9.16 -5.82
C PRO A 118 -18.25 -9.49 -6.25
N LEU A 119 -18.12 -10.53 -7.08
CA LEU A 119 -16.85 -11.02 -7.58
C LEU A 119 -16.23 -10.01 -8.55
N THR A 120 -14.99 -9.62 -8.31
CA THR A 120 -14.21 -8.71 -9.17
C THR A 120 -13.14 -9.45 -9.96
N LYS A 121 -12.64 -10.58 -9.46
CA LYS A 121 -11.63 -11.41 -10.13
C LYS A 121 -11.84 -12.89 -9.84
N ARG A 122 -11.61 -13.74 -10.84
CA ARG A 122 -11.71 -15.20 -10.74
C ARG A 122 -10.55 -15.88 -11.46
N GLN A 123 -9.81 -16.70 -10.73
CA GLN A 123 -8.68 -17.49 -11.20
C GLN A 123 -8.72 -18.88 -10.54
N ASP A 124 -7.82 -19.78 -10.94
CA ASP A 124 -7.75 -21.15 -10.40
C ASP A 124 -7.43 -21.17 -8.90
N ASP A 125 -6.60 -20.26 -8.43
CA ASP A 125 -6.09 -20.18 -7.06
C ASP A 125 -6.53 -18.93 -6.30
N LEU A 126 -7.29 -18.03 -6.94
CA LEU A 126 -7.67 -16.73 -6.39
C LEU A 126 -9.07 -16.31 -6.81
N LEU A 127 -9.88 -15.92 -5.82
CA LEU A 127 -11.06 -15.08 -6.00
C LEU A 127 -10.79 -13.73 -5.37
N THR A 128 -11.26 -12.67 -6.01
CA THR A 128 -11.35 -11.34 -5.39
C THR A 128 -12.80 -10.91 -5.42
N CYS A 129 -13.31 -10.42 -4.29
CA CYS A 129 -14.63 -9.82 -4.22
C CYS A 129 -14.59 -8.54 -3.41
N ARG A 130 -15.54 -7.65 -3.67
CA ARG A 130 -15.66 -6.39 -2.93
C ARG A 130 -16.85 -6.44 -1.98
N THR A 131 -16.63 -6.18 -0.69
CA THR A 131 -17.71 -6.26 0.31
C THR A 131 -18.81 -5.24 0.03
N SER A 132 -20.07 -5.65 0.18
CA SER A 132 -21.19 -4.70 0.23
C SER A 132 -21.39 -4.15 1.64
N ARG A 133 -22.23 -3.12 1.77
CA ARG A 133 -22.64 -2.57 3.07
C ARG A 133 -23.31 -3.65 3.93
N ALA A 134 -22.80 -3.82 5.14
CA ALA A 134 -23.42 -4.65 6.17
C ALA A 134 -24.39 -3.82 7.04
N PRO A 135 -25.52 -4.40 7.48
CA PRO A 135 -26.49 -3.70 8.33
C PRO A 135 -25.97 -3.45 9.75
N MET A 136 -25.07 -4.31 10.25
CA MET A 136 -24.50 -4.23 11.59
C MET A 136 -23.02 -4.64 11.55
N ALA A 137 -22.22 -4.09 12.47
CA ALA A 137 -20.89 -4.59 12.74
C ALA A 137 -20.96 -5.99 13.39
N GLY A 138 -19.96 -6.83 13.11
CA GLY A 138 -19.89 -8.20 13.61
C GLY A 138 -19.16 -9.14 12.67
N GLN A 139 -18.98 -10.37 13.13
CA GLN A 139 -18.36 -11.44 12.35
C GLN A 139 -19.37 -12.09 11.40
N GLY A 140 -18.95 -12.32 10.17
CA GLY A 140 -19.69 -13.06 9.15
C GLY A 140 -18.84 -14.18 8.57
N ARG A 141 -19.44 -15.36 8.40
CA ARG A 141 -18.83 -16.47 7.67
C ARG A 141 -18.74 -16.13 6.18
N ILE A 142 -17.63 -16.51 5.56
CA ILE A 142 -17.50 -16.45 4.11
C ILE A 142 -18.11 -17.71 3.50
N VAL A 143 -19.05 -17.52 2.58
CA VAL A 143 -19.70 -18.60 1.83
C VAL A 143 -19.45 -18.36 0.35
N VAL A 144 -18.91 -19.39 -0.31
CA VAL A 144 -18.73 -19.39 -1.76
C VAL A 144 -19.66 -20.45 -2.34
N LYS A 145 -20.48 -20.04 -3.30
CA LYS A 145 -21.41 -20.91 -4.02
C LYS A 145 -20.95 -21.02 -5.46
N PHE A 146 -20.58 -22.23 -5.89
CA PHE A 146 -20.23 -22.52 -7.28
C PHE A 146 -21.43 -23.21 -7.94
N ASP A 147 -22.04 -22.58 -8.93
CA ASP A 147 -23.30 -23.04 -9.54
C ASP A 147 -24.39 -23.31 -8.49
N ASP A 148 -24.96 -24.52 -8.48
CA ASP A 148 -25.94 -24.97 -7.47
C ASP A 148 -25.26 -25.55 -6.21
N GLY A 149 -23.93 -25.65 -6.20
CA GLY A 149 -23.14 -26.17 -5.09
C GLY A 149 -22.85 -25.09 -4.05
N ARG A 150 -23.39 -25.26 -2.84
CA ARG A 150 -23.04 -24.41 -1.68
C ARG A 150 -21.84 -25.02 -0.94
N ARG A 151 -20.78 -24.23 -0.75
CA ARG A 151 -19.68 -24.55 0.17
C ARG A 151 -19.68 -23.52 1.29
N GLU A 152 -20.12 -23.96 2.46
CA GLU A 152 -19.87 -23.25 3.71
C GLU A 152 -18.51 -23.69 4.24
N LEU A 153 -17.54 -22.80 4.19
CA LEU A 153 -16.17 -23.12 4.59
C LEU A 153 -16.01 -22.55 6.01
N GLY A 154 -16.27 -23.42 6.99
CA GLY A 154 -16.60 -23.07 8.38
C GLY A 154 -15.49 -22.44 9.22
N GLU A 155 -14.29 -22.24 8.67
CA GLU A 155 -13.14 -21.69 9.42
C GLU A 155 -12.86 -20.22 9.09
N TYR A 156 -13.35 -19.71 7.96
CA TYR A 156 -13.01 -18.35 7.50
C TYR A 156 -14.08 -17.34 7.86
N MET A 157 -13.70 -16.40 8.72
CA MET A 157 -14.53 -15.31 9.22
C MET A 157 -14.00 -13.99 8.72
N PHE A 158 -14.91 -13.09 8.35
CA PHE A 158 -14.60 -11.69 8.11
C PHE A 158 -15.34 -10.83 9.14
N THR A 159 -14.66 -9.83 9.68
CA THR A 159 -15.23 -8.94 10.70
C THR A 159 -15.59 -7.60 10.07
N PHE A 160 -16.89 -7.30 9.99
CA PHE A 160 -17.35 -5.94 9.74
C PHE A 160 -17.16 -5.12 11.01
N VAL A 161 -16.36 -4.07 10.93
CA VAL A 161 -16.09 -3.15 12.04
C VAL A 161 -16.87 -1.85 11.81
N GLU A 162 -17.16 -1.12 12.89
CA GLU A 162 -17.74 0.22 12.77
C GLU A 162 -16.89 1.12 11.88
N ASP A 163 -17.56 1.98 11.11
CA ASP A 163 -16.89 2.84 10.13
C ASP A 163 -15.87 3.77 10.82
N PRO A 164 -14.72 4.04 10.19
CA PRO A 164 -13.76 4.99 10.70
C PRO A 164 -14.35 6.40 10.81
N ALA A 165 -13.98 7.07 11.89
CA ALA A 165 -14.30 8.46 12.15
C ALA A 165 -13.02 9.28 12.18
N ILE A 166 -13.03 10.43 11.53
CA ILE A 166 -11.90 11.36 11.48
C ILE A 166 -12.24 12.53 12.40
N ASP A 167 -11.37 12.76 13.39
CA ASP A 167 -11.54 13.82 14.38
C ASP A 167 -10.67 15.04 14.04
N SER A 168 -9.43 14.82 13.59
CA SER A 168 -8.55 15.88 13.09
C SER A 168 -7.61 15.43 11.96
N VAL A 169 -7.23 16.37 11.11
CA VAL A 169 -6.24 16.21 10.04
C VAL A 169 -5.30 17.40 10.09
N GLU A 170 -4.06 17.14 10.43
CA GLU A 170 -3.07 18.15 10.80
C GLU A 170 -1.75 17.89 10.05
N SER A 171 -0.89 18.90 9.97
CA SER A 171 0.50 18.70 9.51
C SER A 171 1.29 17.85 10.53
N ALA A 172 2.61 17.75 10.35
CA ALA A 172 3.43 17.09 11.35
C ALA A 172 3.49 17.88 12.69
N ILE A 173 3.36 19.22 12.65
CA ILE A 173 3.10 20.08 13.81
C ILE A 173 1.62 19.97 14.21
N GLU A 174 1.39 19.60 15.47
CA GLU A 174 0.05 19.53 16.06
C GLU A 174 -0.63 20.91 16.11
N GLY A 175 -1.94 20.94 15.85
CA GLY A 175 -2.77 22.14 15.82
C GLY A 175 -2.68 22.97 14.54
N ASN A 176 -1.75 22.64 13.65
CA ASN A 176 -1.59 23.27 12.36
C ASN A 176 -2.45 22.58 11.29
N PRO A 177 -3.06 23.34 10.34
CA PRO A 177 -3.79 22.74 9.23
C PRO A 177 -2.91 21.79 8.42
N ALA A 178 -3.52 20.72 7.91
CA ALA A 178 -2.90 19.83 6.94
C ALA A 178 -2.35 20.64 5.76
N ARG A 179 -1.11 20.37 5.38
CA ARG A 179 -0.38 21.15 4.39
C ARG A 179 0.51 20.28 3.52
N GLY A 180 0.88 20.81 2.36
CA GLY A 180 1.65 20.08 1.36
C GLY A 180 2.35 20.99 0.37
N ILE A 181 3.09 20.35 -0.52
CA ILE A 181 3.73 20.96 -1.70
C ILE A 181 3.36 20.16 -2.95
N PRO A 182 3.40 20.76 -4.16
CA PRO A 182 3.09 20.07 -5.41
C PRO A 182 3.82 18.74 -5.58
N SER A 183 5.09 18.66 -5.14
CA SER A 183 5.87 17.43 -5.23
C SER A 183 5.41 16.30 -4.29
N GLY A 184 4.56 16.61 -3.30
CA GLY A 184 4.00 15.65 -2.35
C GLY A 184 5.00 15.13 -1.31
N GLY A 185 4.57 14.15 -0.51
CA GLY A 185 5.43 13.42 0.42
C GLY A 185 5.62 14.03 1.80
N LEU A 186 5.03 15.20 2.09
CA LEU A 186 5.07 15.77 3.44
C LEU A 186 4.18 14.98 4.40
N THR A 187 4.56 14.91 5.66
CA THR A 187 3.83 14.14 6.66
C THR A 187 2.52 14.84 7.04
N VAL A 188 1.42 14.09 7.03
CA VAL A 188 0.09 14.52 7.49
C VAL A 188 -0.40 13.54 8.53
N ASN A 189 -0.74 14.05 9.70
CA ASN A 189 -1.21 13.24 10.83
C ASN A 189 -2.73 13.31 10.92
N ILE A 190 -3.37 12.15 11.01
CA ILE A 190 -4.82 12.03 11.10
C ILE A 190 -5.18 11.30 12.39
N LYS A 191 -6.01 11.93 13.21
CA LYS A 191 -6.53 11.37 14.48
C LYS A 191 -8.00 11.03 14.34
N GLY A 192 -8.44 9.98 15.03
CA GLY A 192 -9.81 9.50 14.88
C GLY A 192 -10.09 8.18 15.59
N GLN A 193 -10.99 7.40 15.01
CA GLN A 193 -11.41 6.08 15.52
C GLN A 193 -11.45 5.06 14.39
N ASN A 194 -11.14 3.81 14.71
CA ASN A 194 -11.14 2.66 13.78
C ASN A 194 -10.30 2.88 12.51
N LEU A 195 -9.22 3.68 12.60
CA LEU A 195 -8.40 4.05 11.44
C LEU A 195 -7.55 2.89 10.88
N ASP A 196 -7.39 1.81 11.65
CA ASP A 196 -6.67 0.59 11.28
C ASP A 196 -7.56 -0.49 10.61
N VAL A 197 -8.85 -0.18 10.40
CA VAL A 197 -9.82 -1.12 9.82
C VAL A 197 -9.66 -1.23 8.31
N VAL A 198 -9.20 -0.16 7.65
CA VAL A 198 -9.02 -0.13 6.20
C VAL A 198 -7.58 -0.52 5.85
N ARG A 199 -7.42 -1.45 4.91
CA ARG A 199 -6.10 -1.96 4.50
C ARG A 199 -5.28 -0.93 3.72
N GLU A 200 -5.91 -0.21 2.80
CA GLU A 200 -5.24 0.77 1.91
C GLU A 200 -5.91 2.15 1.95
N PRO A 201 -5.88 2.83 3.12
CA PRO A 201 -6.38 4.19 3.23
C PRO A 201 -5.50 5.16 2.42
N ALA A 202 -6.10 6.20 1.87
CA ALA A 202 -5.38 7.20 1.11
C ALA A 202 -5.93 8.61 1.35
N LEU A 203 -5.04 9.54 1.71
CA LEU A 203 -5.34 10.97 1.74
C LEU A 203 -5.46 11.44 0.29
N TYR A 204 -6.46 12.27 -0.02
CA TYR A 204 -6.55 12.90 -1.33
C TYR A 204 -6.85 14.38 -1.24
N VAL A 205 -6.32 15.14 -2.19
CA VAL A 205 -6.72 16.52 -2.47
C VAL A 205 -7.42 16.58 -3.82
N THR A 206 -8.32 17.53 -3.99
CA THR A 206 -9.08 17.71 -5.23
C THR A 206 -8.61 18.98 -5.94
N VAL A 207 -8.14 18.82 -7.19
CA VAL A 207 -7.69 19.91 -8.06
C VAL A 207 -8.30 19.67 -9.43
N ASP A 208 -8.94 20.68 -10.02
CA ASP A 208 -9.66 20.57 -11.31
C ASP A 208 -10.64 19.38 -11.37
N SER A 209 -11.34 19.13 -10.26
CA SER A 209 -12.25 17.98 -10.11
C SER A 209 -11.59 16.59 -10.19
N GLN A 210 -10.25 16.53 -10.20
CA GLN A 210 -9.46 15.29 -10.11
C GLN A 210 -8.92 15.10 -8.70
N ARG A 211 -8.98 13.86 -8.21
CA ARG A 211 -8.44 13.49 -6.90
C ARG A 211 -7.00 12.99 -7.07
N HIS A 212 -6.08 13.63 -6.36
CA HIS A 212 -4.68 13.22 -6.25
C HIS A 212 -4.47 12.53 -4.91
N TYR A 213 -3.83 11.35 -4.91
CA TYR A 213 -3.73 10.51 -3.72
C TYR A 213 -2.32 10.48 -3.15
N GLY A 214 -2.24 10.48 -1.82
CA GLY A 214 -1.06 10.22 -1.02
C GLY A 214 -1.27 8.96 -0.17
N LYS A 215 -0.20 8.20 0.04
CA LYS A 215 -0.26 6.93 0.78
C LYS A 215 -0.48 7.21 2.26
N CYS A 216 -1.26 6.36 2.92
CA CYS A 216 -1.41 6.38 4.37
C CYS A 216 -1.09 5.01 4.97
N VAL A 217 -0.55 5.03 6.19
CA VAL A 217 -0.21 3.85 6.97
C VAL A 217 -0.86 3.99 8.34
N PRO A 218 -1.77 3.08 8.73
CA PRO A 218 -2.36 3.10 10.06
C PRO A 218 -1.29 2.73 11.09
N GLU A 219 -1.10 3.57 12.10
CA GLU A 219 -0.18 3.32 13.22
C GLU A 219 -0.95 2.69 14.40
N SER A 220 -2.23 3.03 14.54
CA SER A 220 -3.16 2.44 15.51
C SER A 220 -4.61 2.66 15.07
N SER A 221 -5.58 2.20 15.86
CA SER A 221 -6.99 2.52 15.62
C SER A 221 -7.33 4.00 15.75
N GLN A 222 -6.45 4.81 16.36
CA GLN A 222 -6.67 6.24 16.58
C GLN A 222 -5.72 7.14 15.78
N HIS A 223 -4.68 6.58 15.18
CA HIS A 223 -3.63 7.33 14.49
C HIS A 223 -3.36 6.77 13.10
N LEU A 224 -3.45 7.64 12.10
CA LEU A 224 -3.16 7.35 10.70
C LEU A 224 -2.13 8.35 10.20
N LYS A 225 -0.98 7.86 9.74
CA LYS A 225 0.10 8.68 9.19
C LYS A 225 0.03 8.65 7.67
N CYS A 226 -0.09 9.83 7.07
CA CYS A 226 -0.24 10.00 5.63
C CYS A 226 0.92 10.79 5.03
N ARG A 227 1.14 10.59 3.74
CA ARG A 227 1.96 11.44 2.89
C ARG A 227 1.06 12.37 2.09
N SER A 228 1.42 13.64 1.99
CA SER A 228 0.69 14.61 1.18
C SER A 228 0.70 14.17 -0.30
N PRO A 229 -0.43 14.28 -1.03
CA PRO A 229 -0.47 13.90 -2.44
C PRO A 229 0.45 14.77 -3.29
N ALA A 230 1.02 14.18 -4.35
CA ALA A 230 1.70 14.94 -5.40
C ALA A 230 0.68 15.43 -6.44
N VAL A 231 0.76 16.71 -6.80
CA VAL A 231 -0.11 17.39 -7.76
C VAL A 231 0.73 18.11 -8.81
N PRO A 232 0.43 17.97 -10.12
CA PRO A 232 1.11 18.72 -11.17
C PRO A 232 1.07 20.23 -10.91
N LYS A 233 2.23 20.89 -10.98
CA LYS A 233 2.37 22.33 -10.69
C LYS A 233 1.55 23.19 -11.64
N GLU A 234 1.38 22.71 -12.86
CA GLU A 234 0.66 23.38 -13.94
C GLU A 234 -0.84 23.53 -13.63
N ASN A 235 -1.37 22.64 -12.79
CA ASN A 235 -2.78 22.62 -12.39
C ASN A 235 -3.06 23.43 -11.11
N LEU A 236 -2.03 24.07 -10.54
CA LEU A 236 -2.16 24.78 -9.26
C LEU A 236 -2.13 26.30 -9.50
N PRO A 237 -3.27 27.00 -9.37
CA PRO A 237 -3.37 28.44 -9.56
C PRO A 237 -2.89 29.18 -8.30
N PHE A 238 -1.59 29.11 -8.01
CA PHE A 238 -1.00 29.88 -6.92
C PHE A 238 -1.14 31.38 -7.16
N GLU A 239 -1.44 32.13 -6.10
CA GLU A 239 -1.43 33.59 -6.13
C GLU A 239 -0.02 34.14 -6.40
N GLU A 240 0.04 35.41 -6.82
CA GLU A 240 1.32 36.11 -7.02
C GLU A 240 2.11 36.25 -5.71
N ASP A 241 1.41 36.44 -4.58
CA ASP A 241 2.03 36.45 -3.26
C ASP A 241 2.41 35.02 -2.83
N PRO A 242 3.71 34.68 -2.70
CA PRO A 242 4.15 33.34 -2.34
C PRO A 242 3.86 32.98 -0.87
N THR A 243 3.40 33.95 -0.07
CA THR A 243 3.09 33.73 1.35
C THR A 243 1.69 33.18 1.58
N VAL A 244 0.79 33.31 0.59
CA VAL A 244 -0.58 32.83 0.65
C VAL A 244 -0.65 31.39 0.12
N PRO A 245 -1.06 30.41 0.95
CA PRO A 245 -1.26 29.05 0.46
C PRO A 245 -2.50 28.97 -0.43
N LEU A 246 -2.47 28.06 -1.40
CA LEU A 246 -3.67 27.64 -2.11
C LEU A 246 -4.47 26.68 -1.23
N GLU A 247 -5.73 27.00 -0.98
CA GLU A 247 -6.63 26.18 -0.17
C GLU A 247 -7.38 25.16 -1.03
N LEU A 248 -7.30 23.88 -0.66
CA LEU A 248 -7.86 22.77 -1.42
C LEU A 248 -8.88 21.95 -0.63
N GLU A 249 -9.89 21.46 -1.35
CA GLU A 249 -10.78 20.40 -0.88
C GLU A 249 -10.01 19.07 -0.75
N TYR A 250 -10.27 18.33 0.31
CA TYR A 250 -9.58 17.07 0.57
C TYR A 250 -10.44 16.09 1.35
N GLY A 251 -9.97 14.85 1.43
CA GLY A 251 -10.54 13.83 2.29
C GLY A 251 -9.65 12.61 2.38
N VAL A 252 -10.13 11.58 3.07
CA VAL A 252 -9.44 10.29 3.20
C VAL A 252 -10.33 9.21 2.62
N ARG A 253 -9.82 8.52 1.62
CA ARG A 253 -10.47 7.34 1.03
C ARG A 253 -10.27 6.17 1.97
N MET A 254 -11.38 5.67 2.50
CA MET A 254 -11.44 4.56 3.45
C MET A 254 -12.51 3.57 2.96
N ASP A 255 -12.22 2.81 1.92
CA ASP A 255 -13.19 1.96 1.21
C ASP A 255 -14.46 2.73 0.80
N ALA A 256 -15.67 2.24 1.11
CA ALA A 256 -16.94 2.89 0.81
C ALA A 256 -17.41 3.86 1.92
N VAL A 257 -16.54 4.24 2.85
CA VAL A 257 -16.87 5.13 3.96
C VAL A 257 -16.98 6.57 3.47
N GLU A 258 -18.21 7.10 3.44
CA GLU A 258 -18.50 8.45 2.96
C GLU A 258 -18.09 9.54 3.96
N SER A 259 -18.07 9.23 5.27
CA SER A 259 -17.74 10.20 6.33
C SER A 259 -16.33 10.76 6.22
N GLY A 260 -15.39 10.00 5.65
CA GLY A 260 -14.03 10.43 5.39
C GLY A 260 -13.85 11.28 4.13
N GLN A 261 -14.89 11.45 3.31
CA GLN A 261 -14.80 12.17 2.04
C GLN A 261 -15.24 13.63 2.17
N ASN A 262 -14.59 14.52 1.38
CA ASN A 262 -14.89 15.96 1.28
C ASN A 262 -14.99 16.63 2.67
N LEU A 263 -13.92 16.54 3.45
CA LEU A 263 -13.90 16.93 4.87
C LEU A 263 -14.14 18.43 5.08
N VAL A 264 -13.78 19.28 4.12
CA VAL A 264 -14.04 20.73 4.23
C VAL A 264 -15.53 20.99 4.02
N ALA A 265 -16.04 20.71 2.83
CA ALA A 265 -17.44 20.97 2.48
C ALA A 265 -18.47 20.26 3.39
N ASN A 266 -18.21 19.00 3.78
CA ASN A 266 -19.20 18.19 4.50
C ASN A 266 -19.04 18.20 6.02
N ARG A 267 -17.86 18.60 6.54
CA ARG A 267 -17.54 18.48 7.97
C ARG A 267 -16.95 19.74 8.59
N GLY A 268 -16.70 20.79 7.81
CA GLY A 268 -16.18 22.07 8.31
C GLY A 268 -14.72 22.01 8.76
N PHE A 269 -13.94 21.03 8.27
CA PHE A 269 -12.50 21.00 8.50
C PHE A 269 -11.83 22.19 7.81
N LYS A 270 -10.70 22.65 8.35
CA LYS A 270 -9.89 23.68 7.67
C LYS A 270 -9.41 23.14 6.32
N PRO A 271 -9.38 23.97 5.26
CA PRO A 271 -8.86 23.57 3.96
C PRO A 271 -7.42 23.05 4.02
N PHE A 272 -7.08 22.17 3.08
CA PHE A 272 -5.70 21.71 2.93
C PHE A 272 -4.85 22.85 2.34
N GLN A 273 -3.77 23.22 3.01
CA GLN A 273 -2.90 24.32 2.60
C GLN A 273 -1.79 23.83 1.67
N MET A 274 -1.91 24.12 0.38
CA MET A 274 -0.88 23.84 -0.61
C MET A 274 0.06 25.04 -0.74
N PHE A 275 1.35 24.85 -0.48
CA PHE A 275 2.39 25.85 -0.69
C PHE A 275 3.23 25.50 -1.91
N ARG A 276 4.00 26.46 -2.42
CA ARG A 276 4.99 26.20 -3.48
C ARG A 276 6.11 25.30 -2.95
N ASP A 277 6.72 24.52 -3.84
CA ASP A 277 7.90 23.72 -3.50
C ASP A 277 9.02 24.62 -2.93
N PRO A 278 9.74 24.19 -1.88
CA PRO A 278 10.87 24.93 -1.34
C PRO A 278 12.03 24.96 -2.33
N VAL A 279 12.89 25.97 -2.21
CA VAL A 279 14.10 26.10 -3.05
C VAL A 279 15.32 26.02 -2.16
N TYR A 280 16.20 25.06 -2.41
CA TYR A 280 17.52 25.00 -1.77
C TYR A 280 18.57 25.52 -2.74
N LEU A 281 19.42 26.43 -2.25
CA LEU A 281 20.46 27.06 -3.05
C LEU A 281 21.76 26.27 -2.92
N PRO A 282 22.52 26.10 -4.03
CA PRO A 282 23.82 25.47 -3.97
C PRO A 282 24.83 26.32 -3.16
N PHE A 283 25.94 25.70 -2.77
CA PHE A 283 27.05 26.40 -2.15
C PHE A 283 27.56 27.53 -3.05
N SER A 284 27.76 28.71 -2.46
CA SER A 284 28.20 29.92 -3.15
C SER A 284 29.71 29.97 -3.40
N GLU A 285 30.45 29.07 -2.76
CA GLU A 285 31.90 28.93 -2.85
C GLU A 285 32.36 28.42 -4.24
N ASP A 286 33.59 28.76 -4.63
CA ASP A 286 34.17 28.32 -5.91
C ASP A 286 34.13 26.80 -6.06
N GLY A 287 33.67 26.34 -7.23
CA GLY A 287 33.48 24.91 -7.50
C GLY A 287 32.39 24.24 -6.65
N GLN A 288 31.54 25.00 -5.96
CA GLN A 288 30.51 24.52 -5.04
C GLN A 288 31.08 23.59 -3.95
N VAL A 289 32.30 23.89 -3.48
CA VAL A 289 32.95 23.14 -2.41
C VAL A 289 32.97 23.97 -1.14
N LYS A 290 32.19 23.55 -0.14
CA LYS A 290 32.14 24.21 1.17
C LYS A 290 33.11 23.53 2.14
N GLU A 291 33.99 24.33 2.75
CA GLU A 291 34.86 23.85 3.82
C GLU A 291 34.11 23.88 5.16
N LEU A 292 34.03 22.73 5.83
CA LEU A 292 33.35 22.60 7.11
C LEU A 292 34.23 23.16 8.23
N LYS A 293 33.98 24.43 8.60
CA LYS A 293 34.72 25.16 9.64
C LYS A 293 34.09 25.09 11.04
N SER A 294 32.91 24.48 11.17
CA SER A 294 32.17 24.37 12.43
C SER A 294 31.44 23.04 12.52
N ASP A 295 30.95 22.70 13.72
CA ASP A 295 30.12 21.51 13.96
C ASP A 295 28.78 21.52 13.20
N TYR A 296 28.38 22.66 12.62
CA TYR A 296 27.11 22.83 11.93
C TYR A 296 27.30 23.19 10.45
N LEU A 297 26.47 22.61 9.61
CA LEU A 297 26.33 22.95 8.20
C LEU A 297 25.05 23.76 8.01
N VAL A 298 25.20 24.97 7.46
CA VAL A 298 24.08 25.83 7.07
C VAL A 298 23.91 25.78 5.55
N ILE A 299 22.69 25.47 5.12
CA ILE A 299 22.25 25.44 3.72
C ILE A 299 21.21 26.54 3.53
N ALA A 300 21.48 27.46 2.58
CA ALA A 300 20.58 28.55 2.27
C ALA A 300 19.46 28.08 1.32
N GLY A 301 18.33 28.75 1.38
CA GLY A 301 17.18 28.46 0.54
C GLY A 301 16.11 29.51 0.67
N ASP A 302 14.94 29.20 0.13
CA ASP A 302 13.75 30.03 0.20
C ASP A 302 12.50 29.18 0.46
N ASN A 303 11.62 29.72 1.31
CA ASN A 303 10.37 29.10 1.75
C ASN A 303 10.49 27.69 2.36
N LEU A 304 11.60 27.41 3.04
CA LEU A 304 11.92 26.05 3.51
C LEU A 304 10.97 25.52 4.60
N ASP A 305 10.43 26.40 5.45
CA ASP A 305 9.57 26.06 6.62
C ASP A 305 8.08 26.41 6.40
N ARG A 306 7.67 26.73 5.16
CA ARG A 306 6.26 27.09 4.86
C ARG A 306 5.36 25.87 5.04
N ALA A 307 5.76 24.78 4.40
CA ALA A 307 5.03 23.53 4.39
C ALA A 307 5.78 22.40 5.08
N SER A 308 7.10 22.35 4.85
CA SER A 308 7.97 21.28 5.34
C SER A 308 8.39 21.52 6.78
N GLU A 309 8.59 20.41 7.48
CA GLU A 309 9.12 20.39 8.83
C GLU A 309 10.46 19.65 8.87
N VAL A 310 11.12 19.67 10.03
CA VAL A 310 12.44 19.01 10.20
C VAL A 310 12.38 17.53 9.81
N ASP A 311 11.31 16.83 10.21
CA ASP A 311 11.12 15.39 9.93
C ASP A 311 10.80 15.08 8.46
N ASP A 312 10.44 16.08 7.66
CA ASP A 312 10.19 15.92 6.22
C ASP A 312 11.45 16.10 5.36
N VAL A 313 12.57 16.51 5.97
CA VAL A 313 13.80 16.86 5.26
C VAL A 313 14.94 15.92 5.66
N VAL A 314 15.51 15.23 4.68
CA VAL A 314 16.69 14.38 4.85
C VAL A 314 17.86 15.03 4.15
N VAL A 315 18.96 15.24 4.89
CA VAL A 315 20.21 15.74 4.30
C VAL A 315 21.23 14.63 4.27
N ARG A 316 21.74 14.31 3.09
CA ARG A 316 22.75 13.28 2.86
C ARG A 316 24.08 13.92 2.49
N VAL A 317 25.16 13.42 3.08
CA VAL A 317 26.54 13.85 2.87
C VAL A 317 27.34 12.61 2.46
N GLY A 318 27.51 12.42 1.15
CA GLY A 318 28.11 11.20 0.61
C GLY A 318 27.34 9.94 1.01
N THR A 319 27.99 9.04 1.75
CA THR A 319 27.41 7.81 2.29
C THR A 319 26.71 7.96 3.66
N ALA A 320 26.76 9.14 4.28
CA ALA A 320 26.22 9.37 5.62
C ALA A 320 25.08 10.41 5.62
N HIS A 321 24.37 10.53 6.73
CA HIS A 321 23.31 11.52 6.93
C HIS A 321 23.78 12.67 7.83
N CYS A 322 23.27 13.87 7.54
CA CYS A 322 23.42 15.05 8.40
C CYS A 322 22.15 15.17 9.26
N ASN A 323 22.32 15.26 10.59
CA ASN A 323 21.18 15.36 11.49
C ASN A 323 20.59 16.77 11.44
N VAL A 324 19.40 16.94 10.87
CA VAL A 324 18.76 18.26 10.72
C VAL A 324 18.32 18.75 12.10
N THR A 325 18.82 19.92 12.50
CA THR A 325 18.56 20.48 13.84
C THR A 325 17.56 21.62 13.81
N SER A 326 17.46 22.34 12.69
CA SER A 326 16.51 23.44 12.55
C SER A 326 16.20 23.73 11.09
N LEU A 327 14.94 24.10 10.85
CA LEU A 327 14.45 24.59 9.57
C LEU A 327 13.80 25.96 9.79
N SER A 328 14.20 26.94 8.99
CA SER A 328 13.64 28.30 8.99
C SER A 328 13.34 28.71 7.56
N ARG A 329 12.62 29.81 7.37
CA ARG A 329 12.23 30.34 6.05
C ARG A 329 13.33 30.28 4.99
N THR A 330 14.55 30.65 5.36
CA THR A 330 15.66 30.84 4.40
C THR A 330 16.87 29.94 4.67
N GLN A 331 16.87 29.16 5.76
CA GLN A 331 18.03 28.38 6.16
C GLN A 331 17.64 27.06 6.80
N LEU A 332 18.32 26.00 6.39
CA LEU A 332 18.39 24.72 7.07
C LEU A 332 19.74 24.62 7.78
N THR A 333 19.73 24.18 9.04
CA THR A 333 20.94 23.83 9.77
C THR A 333 20.91 22.35 10.12
N CYS A 334 22.02 21.66 9.86
CA CYS A 334 22.19 20.27 10.23
C CYS A 334 23.59 20.02 10.81
N ARG A 335 23.72 18.96 11.60
CA ARG A 335 24.98 18.49 12.16
C ARG A 335 25.51 17.32 11.33
N PRO A 336 26.56 17.52 10.51
CA PRO A 336 27.15 16.45 9.71
C PRO A 336 27.94 15.47 10.60
N PRO A 337 28.29 14.27 10.09
CA PRO A 337 29.15 13.34 10.83
C PRO A 337 30.51 13.98 11.14
N LYS A 338 31.14 13.58 12.26
CA LYS A 338 32.42 14.16 12.72
C LYS A 338 33.58 13.87 11.77
N GLU A 339 33.58 12.70 11.17
CA GLU A 339 34.57 12.27 10.18
C GLU A 339 34.00 12.40 8.77
N GLN A 340 34.87 12.70 7.80
CA GLN A 340 34.46 12.85 6.41
C GLN A 340 33.95 11.51 5.86
N PRO A 341 32.67 11.41 5.47
CA PRO A 341 32.16 10.21 4.83
C PRO A 341 32.70 10.09 3.40
N ALA A 342 32.70 8.88 2.87
CA ALA A 342 33.10 8.64 1.49
C ALA A 342 32.14 9.34 0.51
N GLY A 343 32.69 9.83 -0.60
CA GLY A 343 31.91 10.21 -1.77
C GLY A 343 31.24 9.00 -2.41
N LEU A 344 30.43 9.24 -3.44
CA LEU A 344 29.82 8.19 -4.25
C LEU A 344 30.35 8.30 -5.68
N ASP A 345 30.75 7.17 -6.26
CA ASP A 345 31.10 7.09 -7.68
C ASP A 345 29.86 7.16 -8.58
N GLU A 346 30.05 7.15 -9.90
CA GLU A 346 28.95 7.19 -10.89
C GLU A 346 27.97 6.01 -10.78
N ARG A 347 28.37 4.93 -10.09
CA ARG A 347 27.57 3.72 -9.86
C ARG A 347 26.93 3.70 -8.48
N GLY A 348 27.13 4.75 -7.67
CA GLY A 348 26.61 4.86 -6.31
C GLY A 348 27.40 4.06 -5.27
N ASN A 349 28.62 3.62 -5.57
CA ASN A 349 29.48 2.93 -4.61
C ASN A 349 30.33 3.93 -3.81
N PRO A 350 30.70 3.62 -2.56
CA PRO A 350 31.60 4.45 -1.77
C PRO A 350 32.96 4.65 -2.43
N ASP A 351 33.38 5.90 -2.60
CA ASP A 351 34.69 6.31 -3.11
C ASP A 351 35.32 7.37 -2.18
N THR A 352 36.41 7.00 -1.51
CA THR A 352 37.12 7.86 -0.56
C THR A 352 38.02 8.89 -1.23
N THR A 353 38.27 8.78 -2.54
CA THR A 353 39.06 9.75 -3.31
C THR A 353 38.26 10.99 -3.70
N GLN A 354 36.93 10.88 -3.65
CA GLN A 354 36.00 11.96 -3.98
C GLN A 354 35.45 12.63 -2.72
N LEU A 355 35.23 13.94 -2.81
CA LEU A 355 34.54 14.67 -1.76
C LEU A 355 33.06 14.27 -1.70
N PRO A 356 32.48 14.12 -0.48
CA PRO A 356 31.08 13.79 -0.33
C PRO A 356 30.17 14.89 -0.88
N VAL A 357 29.25 14.50 -1.76
CA VAL A 357 28.20 15.38 -2.28
C VAL A 357 27.12 15.56 -1.23
N VAL A 358 26.69 16.80 -1.03
CA VAL A 358 25.57 17.17 -0.17
C VAL A 358 24.29 17.21 -1.00
N VAL A 359 23.32 16.38 -0.61
CA VAL A 359 22.01 16.29 -1.23
C VAL A 359 20.95 16.54 -0.17
N VAL A 360 19.99 17.41 -0.48
CA VAL A 360 18.81 17.65 0.36
C VAL A 360 17.61 17.01 -0.31
N GLU A 361 16.91 16.14 0.42
CA GLU A 361 15.71 15.44 -0.01
C GLU A 361 14.52 15.94 0.83
N VAL A 362 13.41 16.27 0.17
CA VAL A 362 12.19 16.76 0.84
C VAL A 362 10.99 15.94 0.39
N GLY A 363 10.25 15.41 1.37
CA GLY A 363 9.16 14.49 1.09
C GLY A 363 9.65 13.25 0.31
N ASP A 364 8.89 12.84 -0.72
CA ASP A 364 9.16 11.61 -1.46
C ASP A 364 9.89 11.84 -2.79
N ARG A 365 9.91 13.07 -3.31
CA ARG A 365 10.27 13.35 -4.72
C ARG A 365 11.24 14.50 -4.95
N LEU A 366 11.35 15.45 -4.02
CA LEU A 366 12.28 16.56 -4.21
C LEU A 366 13.68 16.16 -3.78
N SER A 367 14.66 16.44 -4.64
CA SER A 367 16.07 16.22 -4.38
C SER A 367 16.88 17.37 -4.97
N PHE A 368 17.74 17.97 -4.16
CA PHE A 368 18.56 19.12 -4.52
C PHE A 368 20.03 18.80 -4.27
N VAL A 369 20.85 18.87 -5.31
CA VAL A 369 22.31 18.77 -5.18
C VAL A 369 22.84 20.15 -4.80
N ILE A 370 23.38 20.25 -3.58
CA ILE A 370 23.83 21.53 -3.02
C ILE A 370 25.29 21.82 -3.37
N GLY A 371 26.13 20.78 -3.41
CA GLY A 371 27.56 20.91 -3.69
C GLY A 371 28.35 19.80 -3.00
N LYS A 372 29.64 20.04 -2.76
CA LYS A 372 30.55 19.08 -2.09
C LYS A 372 31.00 19.66 -0.74
N LEU A 373 31.16 18.79 0.24
CA LEU A 373 31.65 19.17 1.57
C LEU A 373 33.08 18.69 1.76
N LYS A 374 33.97 19.58 2.19
CA LYS A 374 35.36 19.26 2.52
C LYS A 374 35.59 19.47 4.00
N TYR A 375 36.04 18.43 4.69
CA TYR A 375 36.36 18.51 6.10
C TYR A 375 37.78 19.03 6.25
N THR A 376 37.93 20.15 6.94
CA THR A 376 39.24 20.57 7.42
C THR A 376 39.48 19.84 8.73
N ASN A 377 40.54 19.02 8.80
CA ASN A 377 41.01 18.49 10.08
C ASN A 377 41.28 19.69 10.99
N SER A 378 40.36 19.94 11.92
CA SER A 378 40.64 20.81 13.05
C SER A 378 41.49 19.99 13.99
N GLU A 379 42.80 19.93 13.72
CA GLU A 379 43.75 19.81 14.82
C GLU A 379 43.48 21.03 15.70
N ILE A 380 42.77 20.81 16.81
CA ILE A 380 42.77 21.74 17.92
C ILE A 380 44.26 21.95 18.24
N PRO A 381 44.82 23.18 18.20
CA PRO A 381 46.18 23.38 18.65
C PRO A 381 46.18 23.06 20.14
N VAL A 382 46.71 21.91 20.50
CA VAL A 382 47.13 21.63 21.87
C VAL A 382 48.26 22.61 22.12
N THR A 383 47.94 23.72 22.77
CA THR A 383 48.94 24.56 23.40
C THR A 383 49.69 23.68 24.38
N THR A 384 50.89 23.25 24.00
CA THR A 384 51.84 22.66 24.94
C THR A 384 52.29 23.77 25.87
N ASP A 385 51.62 23.91 27.01
CA ASP A 385 52.20 24.58 28.16
C ASP A 385 53.31 23.65 28.68
N THR A 386 54.53 23.90 28.22
CA THR A 386 55.72 23.56 28.98
C THR A 386 55.81 24.56 30.13
N ASP A 387 55.32 24.17 31.30
CA ASP A 387 55.89 24.54 32.61
C ASP A 387 54.99 23.99 33.72
N ALA A 388 55.39 22.87 34.33
CA ALA A 388 55.13 22.62 35.74
C ALA A 388 56.00 21.46 36.24
N GLU A 389 56.76 21.79 37.27
CA GLU A 389 57.67 20.96 38.03
C GLU A 389 57.06 19.66 38.55
N ALA A 390 57.96 18.68 38.67
CA ALA A 390 57.74 17.40 39.30
C ALA A 390 57.23 17.53 40.73
N HIS A 391 56.12 16.83 41.05
CA HIS A 391 55.98 16.21 42.36
C HIS A 391 55.33 14.83 42.25
N ASN A 392 56.05 13.89 42.86
CA ASN A 392 55.92 12.45 42.90
C ASN A 392 54.94 12.04 44.01
N ILE A 393 53.84 11.32 43.72
CA ILE A 393 53.16 10.47 44.73
C ILE A 393 52.63 9.18 44.07
N THR A 394 53.02 8.08 44.72
CA THR A 394 52.82 6.65 44.48
C THR A 394 51.40 6.12 44.66
N SER A 395 51.09 5.05 43.88
CA SER A 395 50.22 3.86 44.10
C SER A 395 48.96 3.98 45.01
N THR A 396 47.83 3.32 44.74
CA THR A 396 47.61 1.89 44.50
C THR A 396 46.10 1.64 44.30
N ASN A 397 45.75 0.67 43.44
CA ASN A 397 44.57 -0.20 43.33
C ASN A 397 43.33 0.00 44.26
N VAL A 398 42.11 -0.25 43.72
CA VAL A 398 41.30 -1.49 43.95
C VAL A 398 39.81 -1.30 43.54
N THR A 399 39.39 -2.15 42.59
CA THR A 399 38.11 -2.88 42.30
C THR A 399 36.69 -2.28 42.42
N GLU A 400 35.95 -2.59 41.34
CA GLU A 400 34.59 -3.16 41.20
C GLU A 400 33.40 -2.63 42.01
N LEU A 401 32.33 -2.31 41.28
CA LEU A 401 30.98 -2.06 41.78
C LEU A 401 30.02 -3.10 41.17
N ILE A 402 29.39 -3.85 42.07
CA ILE A 402 28.38 -4.88 41.81
C ILE A 402 26.99 -4.23 41.70
N VAL A 403 26.19 -4.87 40.86
CA VAL A 403 24.76 -4.68 40.54
C VAL A 403 23.84 -4.92 41.74
N GLU A 404 22.84 -4.06 41.92
CA GLU A 404 21.43 -4.43 42.18
C GLU A 404 20.49 -3.46 41.47
#